data_AF-A0A9C7LC36-F1
#
_entry.id   AF-A0A9C7LC36-F1
#
_cell.length_a   1.000
_cell.length_b   1.000
_cell.length_c   1.000
_cell.angle_alpha   90.00
_cell.angle_beta   90.00
_cell.angle_gamma   90.00
#
_symmetry.space_group_name_H-M   'P 1'
#
loop_
_entity.id
_entity.type
_entity.pdbx_description
1 polymer ?
#
loop_
_entity_poly.entity_id
_entity_poly.type
_entity_poly.pdbx_seq_one_letter_code
_entity_poly.pdbx_strand_id
1 'polypeptide(L)' 'MTTSLLTHPSHSHKQLNSLISNTRKQMIDSALTSGFSSPETVQISQLLDHYLNLEQKQRNRSSQL' A
#
# COMPACT_ATOMS: atom_id res chain seq x y z
N MET A 1 -25.47 -25.56 8.91
CA MET A 1 -24.92 -24.41 9.64
C MET A 1 -24.08 -23.60 8.67
N THR A 2 -24.58 -22.46 8.21
CA THR A 2 -23.90 -21.60 7.22
C THR A 2 -23.01 -20.60 7.97
N THR A 3 -21.69 -20.83 7.94
CA THR A 3 -20.72 -19.85 8.42
C THR A 3 -20.65 -18.69 7.43
N SER A 4 -21.45 -17.67 7.70
CA SER A 4 -21.31 -16.35 7.06
C SER A 4 -19.91 -15.82 7.35
N LEU A 5 -19.05 -15.84 6.33
CA LEU A 5 -17.77 -15.15 6.32
C LEU A 5 -18.04 -13.64 6.38
N LEU A 6 -18.09 -13.10 7.61
CA LEU A 6 -17.87 -11.68 7.85
C LEU A 6 -16.40 -11.39 7.52
N THR A 7 -16.13 -10.95 6.28
CA THR A 7 -14.90 -10.25 5.96
C THR A 7 -14.91 -8.93 6.71
N HIS A 8 -14.28 -8.92 7.89
CA HIS A 8 -14.09 -7.71 8.67
C HIS A 8 -13.18 -6.73 7.89
N PRO A 9 -13.65 -5.50 7.60
CA PRO A 9 -12.87 -4.51 6.85
C PRO A 9 -11.55 -4.11 7.53
N SER A 10 -11.43 -4.32 8.84
CA SER A 10 -10.26 -3.98 9.64
C SER A 10 -8.98 -4.77 9.30
N HIS A 11 -9.11 -6.00 8.78
CA HIS A 11 -7.95 -6.82 8.42
C HIS A 11 -7.27 -6.31 7.13
N SER A 12 -8.06 -5.86 6.16
CA SER A 12 -7.60 -5.35 4.87
C SER A 12 -6.80 -4.05 5.01
N HIS A 13 -7.21 -3.17 5.94
CA HIS A 13 -6.51 -1.91 6.20
C HIS A 13 -5.12 -2.10 6.84
N LYS A 14 -5.00 -3.05 7.77
CA LYS A 14 -3.69 -3.37 8.40
C LYS A 14 -2.72 -3.94 7.37
N GLN A 15 -3.20 -4.81 6.50
CA GLN A 15 -2.39 -5.39 5.42
C GLN A 15 -1.90 -4.33 4.43
N LEU A 16 -2.78 -3.42 4.00
CA LEU A 16 -2.40 -2.34 3.08
C LEU A 16 -1.37 -1.37 3.68
N ASN A 17 -1.53 -1.02 4.96
CA ASN A 17 -0.54 -0.19 5.66
C ASN A 17 0.83 -0.87 5.77
N SER A 18 0.86 -2.19 6.01
CA SER A 18 2.10 -2.95 5.99
C SER A 18 2.77 -2.95 4.61
N LEU A 19 1.99 -3.10 3.53
CA LEU A 19 2.50 -3.00 2.16
C LEU A 19 3.11 -1.62 1.88
N ILE A 20 2.39 -0.54 2.20
CA ILE A 20 2.89 0.83 2.04
C ILE A 20 4.19 1.04 2.81
N SER A 21 4.26 0.59 4.07
CA SER A 21 5.45 0.74 4.91
C SER A 21 6.64 -0.02 4.35
N ASN A 22 6.44 -1.28 3.94
CA ASN A 22 7.50 -2.12 3.39
C ASN A 22 8.01 -1.60 2.04
N THR A 23 7.10 -1.23 1.13
CA THR A 23 7.47 -0.70 -0.18
C THR A 23 8.17 0.66 -0.06
N ARG A 24 7.76 1.50 0.90
CA ARG A 24 8.48 2.75 1.20
C ARG A 24 9.92 2.49 1.64
N LYS A 25 10.15 1.51 2.52
CA LYS A 25 11.51 1.14 2.93
C LYS A 25 12.34 0.66 1.73
N GLN A 26 11.79 -0.25 0.93
CA GLN A 26 12.46 -0.72 -0.29
C GLN A 26 12.80 0.41 -1.27
N MET A 27 11.91 1.40 -1.43
CA MET A 27 12.16 2.55 -2.29
C MET A 27 13.32 3.40 -1.75
N ILE A 28 13.35 3.64 -0.44
CA ILE A 28 14.43 4.39 0.21
C ILE A 28 15.75 3.63 0.08
N ASP A 29 15.76 2.33 0.34
CA ASP A 29 16.96 1.49 0.23
C ASP A 29 17.49 1.47 -1.20
N SER A 30 16.61 1.32 -2.21
CA SER A 30 16.97 1.40 -3.63
C SER A 30 17.45 2.82 -4.01
N ALA A 31 16.81 3.87 -3.51
CA ALA A 31 17.24 5.25 -3.77
C ALA A 31 18.63 5.55 -3.18
N LEU A 32 18.93 5.04 -1.98
CA LEU A 32 20.24 5.18 -1.34
C LEU A 32 21.33 4.37 -2.06
N THR A 33 20.97 3.24 -2.67
CA THR A 33 21.92 2.33 -3.34
C THR A 33 22.17 2.70 -4.81
N SER A 34 21.08 2.96 -5.54
CA SER A 34 21.05 3.09 -7.01
C SER A 34 20.70 4.50 -7.48
N GLY A 35 20.20 5.36 -6.59
CA GLY A 35 19.74 6.72 -6.90
C GLY A 35 18.25 6.79 -7.25
N PHE A 36 17.62 7.94 -6.98
CA PHE A 36 16.18 8.16 -7.18
C PHE A 36 15.72 7.99 -8.63
N SER A 37 16.59 8.25 -9.60
CA SER A 37 16.28 8.12 -11.03
C SER A 37 16.60 6.73 -11.58
N SER A 38 17.05 5.79 -10.75
CA SER A 38 17.31 4.43 -11.21
C SER A 38 16.00 3.76 -11.65
N PRO A 39 16.01 2.92 -12.70
CA PRO A 39 14.81 2.22 -13.15
C PRO A 39 14.14 1.39 -12.04
N GLU A 40 14.94 0.80 -11.15
CA GLU A 40 14.46 0.06 -9.99
C GLU A 40 13.72 0.96 -9.00
N THR A 41 14.33 2.07 -8.57
CA THR A 41 13.69 2.99 -7.62
C THR A 41 12.41 3.58 -8.19
N VAL A 42 12.36 3.88 -9.49
CA VAL A 42 11.16 4.37 -10.18
C VAL A 42 10.05 3.30 -10.21
N GLN A 43 10.39 2.03 -10.43
CA GLN A 43 9.39 0.96 -10.38
C GLN A 43 8.82 0.80 -8.97
N ILE A 44 9.67 0.86 -7.94
CA ILE A 44 9.23 0.75 -6.55
C ILE A 44 8.38 1.98 -6.16
N SER A 45 8.70 3.18 -6.64
CA SER A 45 7.89 4.38 -6.37
C SER A 45 6.51 4.31 -7.02
N GLN A 46 6.40 3.80 -8.24
CA GLN A 46 5.12 3.57 -8.91
C GLN A 46 4.25 2.55 -8.15
N LEU A 47 4.87 1.50 -7.62
CA LEU A 47 4.17 0.53 -6.78
C LEU A 47 3.69 1.14 -5.46
N LEU A 48 4.52 1.99 -4.83
CA LEU A 48 4.14 2.73 -3.63
C LEU A 48 2.93 3.64 -3.90
N ASP A 49 2.95 4.39 -5.00
CA ASP A 49 1.84 5.25 -5.42
C ASP A 49 0.56 4.46 -5.65
N HIS A 50 0.66 3.24 -6.22
CA HIS A 50 -0.50 2.37 -6.37
C HIS A 50 -1.15 2.04 -5.00
N TYR A 51 -0.35 1.66 -4.01
CA TYR A 51 -0.86 1.34 -2.68
C TYR A 51 -1.42 2.56 -1.94
N LEU A 52 -0.79 3.73 -2.07
CA LEU A 52 -1.30 4.99 -1.51
C LEU A 52 -2.67 5.35 -2.12
N ASN A 53 -2.82 5.18 -3.44
CA ASN A 53 -4.10 5.40 -4.12
C ASN A 53 -5.20 4.44 -3.64
N LEU A 54 -4.87 3.16 -3.41
CA LEU A 54 -5.83 2.22 -2.84
C LEU A 54 -6.26 2.62 -1.43
N GLU A 55 -5.32 3.09 -0.61
CA GLU A 55 -5.57 3.52 0.77
C GLU A 55 -6.49 4.74 0.80
N GLN A 56 -6.19 5.74 -0.04
CA GLN A 56 -7.01 6.93 -0.18
C GLN A 56 -8.42 6.60 -0.67
N LYS A 57 -8.56 5.70 -1.66
CA LYS A 57 -9.88 5.24 -2.12
C LYS A 57 -10.67 4.55 -1.02
N GLN A 58 -10.02 3.76 -0.17
CA GLN A 58 -10.68 3.12 0.96
C GLN A 58 -11.14 4.16 2.00
N ARG A 59 -10.29 5.12 2.37
CA ARG A 59 -10.68 6.22 3.28
C ARG A 59 -11.89 7.00 2.76
N ASN A 60 -11.85 7.38 1.48
CA ASN A 60 -12.93 8.16 0.86
C ASN A 60 -14.27 7.41 0.86
N ARG A 61 -14.25 6.07 0.69
CA ARG A 61 -15.46 5.24 0.82
C ARG A 61 -16.00 5.21 2.25
N SER A 62 -15.11 5.14 3.24
CA SER A 62 -15.49 5.15 4.66
C SER A 62 -16.08 6.48 5.12
N SER A 63 -15.68 7.60 4.51
CA SER A 63 -16.15 8.94 4.86
C SER A 63 -17.51 9.33 4.23
N GLN A 64 -18.09 8.48 3.38
CA GLN A 64 -19.39 8.70 2.73
C GLN A 64 -20.54 7.91 3.37
N LEU A 65 -20.28 7.19 4.46
CA LEU A 65 -21.25 6.45 5.28
C LEU A 65 -21.42 7.15 6.63
#